data_AF-A0AAV7KEW4-F1
#
_entry.id   AF-A0AAV7KEW4-F1
#
_cell.length_a   1.000
_cell.length_b   1.000
_cell.length_c   1.000
_cell.angle_alpha   90.00
_cell.angle_beta   90.00
_cell.angle_gamma   90.00
#
_symmetry.space_group_name_H-M   'P 1'
#
loop_
_entity.id
_entity.type
_entity.pdbx_description
1 polymer ?
#
loop_
_entity_poly.entity_id
_entity_poly.type
_entity_poly.pdbx_seq_one_letter_code
_entity_poly.pdbx_strand_id
1 'polypeptide(L)'
;MGNHFPGVAGDANNNCSYCALGYSLGWTGQGVFHTHDETTPEFFRDKEGKAQLAMEKEKEIIHKHVDAANENPEYFKDLENVIQFDPLTFLQKDIQIGQKEVSAANQSIQNFFNHSGIDPKKELQFDLVIALAKLSKYRIRERILIPKETDMMIEHAKRGNFNEALKILKNYPGIVNYIPAHRAWGLIHQAAYFNNYEAIENILQNPKCDPFLRTKLSRDGKVEPGTTAREIAKDVQVKELISKHQEDKTIELKRRSMETLVKIDSEKDIQVESILLMLNCFENVLYPKNLQSKASLLYSNLMLDIFDFINTGDRWEIGRKEISLQLQSLDISDACFLATGKVDGDILSGVTETKSSFYSRVIQLYTRECSINNSDYSSKFYTALNFSFLTHGCKASFITGEDLGLAAYGALLNSILMYWGKLIPTREPTYRGMSLKEEQIEKYEVGQPITWLCFSSSSLHHGMAETFGSVTFIFDNSHQTKYAAKSIKQASQFPGEEEFLYPSGAKFRITKIMKNKGEKPKIWMSLEEY
;
A
#
# COMPACT_ATOMS: atom_id res chain seq x y z
N MET A 1 33.80 57.14 -41.57
CA MET A 1 32.44 56.97 -41.02
C MET A 1 32.49 55.72 -40.16
N GLY A 2 32.43 55.68 -38.83
CA GLY A 2 31.97 56.63 -37.82
C GLY A 2 31.11 55.84 -36.82
N ASN A 3 31.57 55.71 -35.56
CA ASN A 3 30.88 55.30 -34.31
C ASN A 3 30.73 53.77 -34.05
N HIS A 4 31.43 53.19 -33.05
CA HIS A 4 31.17 53.14 -31.58
C HIS A 4 29.88 52.34 -31.23
N PHE A 5 29.83 51.29 -30.38
CA PHE A 5 30.35 51.07 -29.01
C PHE A 5 30.13 49.56 -28.58
N PRO A 6 30.37 49.10 -27.32
CA PRO A 6 31.37 48.09 -26.94
C PRO A 6 30.83 46.69 -26.59
N GLY A 7 31.76 45.77 -26.29
CA GLY A 7 31.48 44.40 -25.84
C GLY A 7 31.18 44.23 -24.36
N VAL A 8 30.80 42.99 -24.02
CA VAL A 8 30.90 42.39 -22.69
C VAL A 8 31.30 40.93 -22.88
N ALA A 9 32.45 40.57 -22.31
CA ALA A 9 32.88 39.20 -22.12
C ALA A 9 32.08 38.57 -20.97
N GLY A 10 31.66 37.32 -21.13
CA GLY A 10 30.99 36.54 -20.09
C GLY A 10 31.33 35.07 -20.28
N ASP A 11 32.02 34.53 -19.29
CA ASP A 11 32.67 33.23 -19.25
C ASP A 11 31.75 32.03 -19.59
N ALA A 12 32.29 31.15 -20.41
CA ALA A 12 31.80 29.79 -20.58
C ALA A 12 32.45 28.90 -19.51
N ASN A 13 31.66 28.50 -18.50
CA ASN A 13 31.87 27.26 -17.74
C ASN A 13 30.68 27.05 -16.80
N ASN A 14 29.84 26.06 -17.11
CA ASN A 14 29.04 25.34 -16.10
C ASN A 14 28.62 23.98 -16.68
N ASN A 15 29.54 23.02 -16.57
CA ASN A 15 29.22 21.59 -16.65
C ASN A 15 28.55 21.17 -15.33
N CYS A 16 27.26 20.84 -15.40
CA CYS A 16 26.53 20.21 -14.31
C CYS A 16 27.02 18.77 -14.13
N SER A 17 27.86 18.53 -13.11
CA SER A 17 28.44 17.23 -12.77
C SER A 17 28.10 16.88 -11.33
N TYR A 18 26.87 16.45 -11.06
CA TYR A 18 26.51 15.85 -9.77
C TYR A 18 25.43 14.79 -9.97
N CYS A 19 25.84 13.59 -10.39
CA CYS A 19 25.08 12.34 -10.30
C CYS A 19 26.03 11.15 -10.49
N ALA A 20 27.05 11.03 -9.66
CA ALA A 20 27.83 9.81 -9.51
C ALA A 20 28.70 9.95 -8.26
N LEU A 21 28.27 9.39 -7.12
CA LEU A 21 29.15 8.98 -6.02
C LEU A 21 28.31 8.23 -4.98
N GLY A 22 28.56 6.92 -4.87
CA GLY A 22 27.99 6.10 -3.80
C GLY A 22 28.21 4.61 -4.05
N TYR A 23 29.19 4.05 -3.34
CA TYR A 23 29.47 2.64 -3.06
C TYR A 23 30.52 1.91 -3.92
N SER A 24 31.76 1.95 -3.42
CA SER A 24 32.75 0.88 -3.58
C SER A 24 33.45 0.65 -2.23
N LEU A 25 33.13 -0.44 -1.54
CA LEU A 25 34.04 -1.09 -0.58
C LEU A 25 33.73 -2.59 -0.58
N GLY A 26 34.45 -3.33 -1.41
CA GLY A 26 34.50 -4.79 -1.39
C GLY A 26 35.69 -5.24 -0.55
N TRP A 27 35.42 -6.04 0.47
CA TRP A 27 36.42 -6.83 1.19
C TRP A 27 36.38 -8.25 0.63
N THR A 28 37.53 -8.75 0.19
CA THR A 28 37.73 -10.12 -0.27
C THR A 28 38.20 -10.98 0.90
N GLY A 29 37.51 -12.09 1.14
CA GLY A 29 37.94 -13.13 2.07
C GLY A 29 37.49 -14.49 1.56
N GLN A 30 38.41 -15.20 0.89
CA GLN A 30 38.25 -16.60 0.51
C GLN A 30 38.44 -17.49 1.74
N GLY A 31 37.56 -18.49 1.88
CA GLY A 31 37.72 -19.60 2.81
C GLY A 31 36.93 -20.81 2.31
N VAL A 32 37.65 -21.82 1.82
CA VAL A 32 37.15 -23.12 1.34
C VAL A 32 36.95 -24.05 2.53
N PHE A 33 35.83 -24.77 2.63
CA PHE A 33 35.76 -26.11 3.25
C PHE A 33 34.60 -26.95 2.69
N HIS A 34 34.87 -28.26 2.59
CA HIS A 34 34.09 -29.33 1.97
C HIS A 34 33.04 -29.98 2.91
N THR A 35 31.92 -30.38 2.29
CA THR A 35 31.08 -31.61 2.43
C THR A 35 30.46 -32.11 3.75
N HIS A 36 29.16 -32.45 3.58
CA HIS A 36 28.30 -33.46 4.24
C HIS A 36 27.97 -33.34 5.73
N ASP A 37 26.68 -33.16 6.05
CA ASP A 37 25.93 -34.17 6.82
C ASP A 37 24.39 -34.01 6.71
N GLU A 38 23.69 -35.14 6.60
CA GLU A 38 22.24 -35.26 6.62
C GLU A 38 21.78 -35.55 8.05
N THR A 39 21.19 -34.58 8.75
CA THR A 39 20.31 -34.86 9.90
C THR A 39 19.26 -33.75 10.08
N THR A 40 17.98 -34.11 9.90
CA THR A 40 16.85 -33.29 10.39
C THR A 40 16.80 -33.36 11.93
N PRO A 41 16.84 -32.22 12.65
CA PRO A 41 16.84 -32.24 14.12
C PRO A 41 15.50 -32.69 14.73
N GLU A 42 15.57 -33.49 15.79
CA GLU A 42 14.44 -33.99 16.62
C GLU A 42 13.50 -32.88 17.16
N PHE A 43 13.91 -31.62 17.07
CA PHE A 43 13.14 -30.45 17.52
C PHE A 43 11.80 -30.25 16.79
N PHE A 44 11.63 -30.79 15.58
CA PHE A 44 10.39 -30.64 14.82
C PHE A 44 9.28 -31.63 15.23
N ARG A 45 9.60 -32.77 15.87
CA ARG A 45 8.58 -33.75 16.29
C ARG A 45 7.83 -33.37 17.57
N ASP A 46 8.44 -32.56 18.45
CA ASP A 46 7.84 -32.18 19.75
C ASP A 46 6.76 -31.09 19.63
N LYS A 47 6.79 -30.27 18.57
CA LYS A 47 5.80 -29.18 18.38
C LYS A 47 4.46 -29.67 17.82
N GLU A 48 4.47 -30.63 16.89
CA GLU A 48 3.23 -31.23 16.39
C GLU A 48 2.52 -32.04 17.48
N GLY A 49 3.27 -32.82 18.27
CA GLY A 49 2.70 -33.59 19.39
C GLY A 49 2.04 -32.71 20.46
N LYS A 50 2.65 -31.56 20.78
CA LYS A 50 2.08 -30.60 21.76
C LYS A 50 0.83 -29.88 21.23
N ALA A 51 0.80 -29.55 19.94
CA ALA A 51 -0.37 -28.94 19.31
C ALA A 51 -1.54 -29.94 19.24
N GLN A 52 -1.27 -31.20 18.90
CA GLN A 52 -2.29 -32.24 18.80
C GLN A 52 -2.86 -32.62 20.19
N LEU A 53 -2.01 -32.69 21.22
CA LEU A 53 -2.43 -32.91 22.60
C LEU A 53 -3.27 -31.73 23.15
N ALA A 54 -2.96 -30.49 22.77
CA ALA A 54 -3.75 -29.33 23.14
C ALA A 54 -5.15 -29.37 22.49
N MET A 55 -5.23 -29.74 21.21
CA MET A 55 -6.50 -29.90 20.50
C MET A 55 -7.37 -31.03 21.06
N GLU A 56 -6.77 -32.14 21.51
CA GLU A 56 -7.55 -33.23 22.12
C GLU A 56 -8.09 -32.87 23.52
N LYS A 57 -7.31 -32.16 24.34
CA LYS A 57 -7.79 -31.64 25.63
C LYS A 57 -8.93 -30.65 25.45
N GLU A 58 -8.86 -29.80 24.43
CA GLU A 58 -9.91 -28.83 24.13
C GLU A 58 -11.20 -29.52 23.66
N LYS A 59 -11.09 -30.57 22.83
CA LYS A 59 -12.24 -31.41 22.45
C LYS A 59 -12.88 -32.12 23.64
N GLU A 60 -12.07 -32.61 24.59
CA GLU A 60 -12.57 -33.28 25.80
C GLU A 60 -13.34 -32.29 26.70
N ILE A 61 -12.84 -31.06 26.86
CA ILE A 61 -13.52 -29.99 27.61
C ILE A 61 -14.85 -29.64 26.95
N ILE A 62 -14.88 -29.51 25.63
CA ILE A 62 -16.11 -29.23 24.87
C ILE A 62 -17.14 -30.35 25.05
N HIS A 63 -16.74 -31.62 24.95
CA HIS A 63 -17.67 -32.74 25.14
C HIS A 63 -18.20 -32.79 26.56
N LYS A 64 -17.37 -32.54 27.59
CA LYS A 64 -17.83 -32.47 28.98
C LYS A 64 -18.88 -31.37 29.20
N HIS A 65 -18.73 -30.22 28.55
CA HIS A 65 -19.73 -29.15 28.65
C HIS A 65 -21.00 -29.45 27.86
N VAL A 66 -20.91 -30.14 26.72
CA VAL A 66 -22.06 -30.58 25.94
C VAL A 66 -22.85 -31.67 26.67
N ASP A 67 -22.15 -32.63 27.29
CA ASP A 67 -22.78 -33.70 28.07
C ASP A 67 -23.42 -33.13 29.35
N ALA A 68 -22.74 -32.24 30.06
CA ALA A 68 -23.31 -31.56 31.22
C ALA A 68 -24.53 -30.69 30.88
N ALA A 69 -24.54 -30.04 29.70
CA ALA A 69 -25.67 -29.29 29.19
C ALA A 69 -26.86 -30.17 28.81
N ASN A 70 -26.60 -31.37 28.27
CA ASN A 70 -27.64 -32.33 27.93
C ASN A 70 -28.26 -32.98 29.17
N GLU A 71 -27.47 -33.16 30.23
CA GLU A 71 -27.93 -33.76 31.50
C GLU A 71 -28.66 -32.77 32.41
N ASN A 72 -28.38 -31.47 32.30
CA ASN A 72 -29.04 -30.44 33.09
C ASN A 72 -29.39 -29.20 32.24
N PRO A 73 -30.63 -29.12 31.72
CA PRO A 73 -31.10 -27.98 30.92
C PRO A 73 -31.07 -26.62 31.64
N GLU A 74 -30.92 -26.59 32.97
CA GLU A 74 -30.79 -25.36 33.77
C GLU A 74 -29.32 -24.89 33.91
N TYR A 75 -28.32 -25.68 33.46
CA TYR A 75 -26.89 -25.39 33.58
C TYR A 75 -26.46 -24.03 32.98
N PHE A 76 -27.25 -23.48 32.05
CA PHE A 76 -26.99 -22.17 31.44
C PHE A 76 -27.66 -20.98 32.14
N LYS A 77 -28.63 -21.19 33.04
CA LYS A 77 -29.30 -20.09 33.74
C LYS A 77 -28.40 -19.39 34.77
N ASP A 78 -27.41 -20.10 35.31
CA ASP A 78 -26.44 -19.52 36.26
C ASP A 78 -25.28 -18.79 35.56
N LEU A 79 -25.08 -19.01 34.25
CA LEU A 79 -24.07 -18.33 33.44
C LEU A 79 -24.56 -16.97 32.89
N GLU A 80 -25.87 -16.74 32.82
CA GLU A 80 -26.45 -15.46 32.38
C GLU A 80 -26.24 -14.31 33.39
N ASN A 81 -25.96 -14.61 34.65
CA ASN A 81 -25.76 -13.60 35.70
C ASN A 81 -24.30 -13.20 35.95
N VAL A 82 -23.33 -13.78 35.22
CA VAL A 82 -21.90 -13.47 35.36
C VAL A 82 -21.26 -13.26 34.00
N ILE A 83 -21.70 -12.26 33.23
CA ILE A 83 -20.89 -11.78 32.08
C ILE A 83 -20.87 -10.26 32.05
N GLN A 84 -19.83 -9.70 32.68
CA GLN A 84 -19.20 -8.49 32.18
C GLN A 84 -18.59 -8.82 30.81
N PHE A 85 -19.10 -8.15 29.77
CA PHE A 85 -18.59 -8.02 28.41
C PHE A 85 -17.49 -9.02 27.99
N ASP A 86 -17.89 -10.16 27.43
CA ASP A 86 -16.99 -11.13 26.79
C ASP A 86 -16.93 -10.90 25.26
N PRO A 87 -15.78 -10.46 24.71
CA PRO A 87 -15.57 -10.28 23.28
C PRO A 87 -15.66 -11.60 22.48
N LEU A 88 -15.40 -12.75 23.10
CA LEU A 88 -15.48 -14.06 22.43
C LEU A 88 -16.93 -14.43 22.10
N THR A 89 -17.87 -14.21 23.00
CA THR A 89 -19.30 -14.44 22.75
C THR A 89 -19.84 -13.55 21.62
N PHE A 90 -19.39 -12.29 21.52
CA PHE A 90 -19.75 -11.41 20.40
C PHE A 90 -19.16 -11.89 19.08
N LEU A 91 -17.87 -12.27 19.08
CA LEU A 91 -17.19 -12.80 17.90
C LEU A 91 -17.80 -14.14 17.44
N GLN A 92 -18.14 -15.03 18.38
CA GLN A 92 -18.80 -16.31 18.10
C GLN A 92 -20.21 -16.12 17.54
N LYS A 93 -20.97 -15.15 18.06
CA LYS A 93 -22.30 -14.81 17.54
C LYS A 93 -22.22 -14.25 16.12
N ASP A 94 -21.25 -13.39 15.84
CA ASP A 94 -21.05 -12.85 14.49
C ASP A 94 -20.48 -13.91 13.51
N ILE A 95 -19.61 -14.82 13.99
CA ILE A 95 -19.16 -16.00 13.21
C ILE A 95 -20.36 -16.90 12.88
N GLN A 96 -21.24 -17.17 13.84
CA GLN A 96 -22.45 -17.96 13.60
C GLN A 96 -23.42 -17.28 12.63
N ILE A 97 -23.58 -15.96 12.70
CA ILE A 97 -24.37 -15.19 11.74
C ILE A 97 -23.75 -15.30 10.34
N GLY A 98 -22.43 -15.10 10.22
CA GLY A 98 -21.71 -15.26 8.97
C GLY A 98 -21.83 -16.67 8.39
N GLN A 99 -21.68 -17.71 9.22
CA GLN A 99 -21.85 -19.12 8.83
C GLN A 99 -23.28 -19.42 8.37
N LYS A 100 -24.29 -18.85 9.04
CA LYS A 100 -25.70 -19.02 8.69
C LYS A 100 -26.04 -18.32 7.37
N GLU A 101 -25.51 -17.12 7.14
CA GLU A 101 -25.69 -16.38 5.89
C GLU A 101 -24.95 -17.02 4.71
N VAL A 102 -23.77 -17.61 4.93
CA VAL A 102 -23.05 -18.40 3.94
C VAL A 102 -23.80 -19.69 3.63
N SER A 103 -24.32 -20.38 4.65
CA SER A 103 -25.10 -21.61 4.45
C SER A 103 -26.42 -21.35 3.72
N ALA A 104 -27.13 -20.26 4.04
CA ALA A 104 -28.36 -19.86 3.34
C ALA A 104 -28.10 -19.46 1.89
N ALA A 105 -26.97 -18.80 1.60
CA ALA A 105 -26.53 -18.52 0.24
C ALA A 105 -26.23 -19.82 -0.51
N ASN A 106 -25.42 -20.71 0.06
CA ASN A 106 -25.09 -22.01 -0.53
C ASN A 106 -26.33 -22.86 -0.82
N GLN A 107 -27.35 -22.81 0.05
CA GLN A 107 -28.59 -23.56 -0.15
C GLN A 107 -29.48 -22.95 -1.24
N SER A 108 -29.55 -21.61 -1.32
CA SER A 108 -30.25 -20.92 -2.42
C SER A 108 -29.58 -21.21 -3.77
N ILE A 109 -28.25 -21.30 -3.78
CA ILE A 109 -27.42 -21.65 -4.94
C ILE A 109 -27.68 -23.09 -5.40
N GLN A 110 -27.67 -24.06 -4.48
CA GLN A 110 -27.98 -25.46 -4.78
C GLN A 110 -29.39 -25.63 -5.36
N ASN A 111 -30.36 -24.90 -4.81
CA ASN A 111 -31.72 -24.93 -5.33
C ASN A 111 -31.81 -24.33 -6.73
N PHE A 112 -31.07 -23.27 -7.04
CA PHE A 112 -31.04 -22.68 -8.37
C PHE A 112 -30.45 -23.63 -9.43
N PHE A 113 -29.32 -24.27 -9.15
CA PHE A 113 -28.67 -25.22 -10.08
C PHE A 113 -29.51 -26.45 -10.39
N ASN A 114 -30.22 -26.96 -9.37
CA ASN A 114 -31.10 -28.11 -9.55
C ASN A 114 -32.28 -27.82 -10.49
N HIS A 115 -32.58 -26.54 -10.76
CA HIS A 115 -33.73 -26.13 -11.58
C HIS A 115 -33.36 -25.46 -12.90
N SER A 116 -32.14 -24.93 -13.07
CA SER A 116 -31.78 -24.09 -14.22
C SER A 116 -31.04 -24.81 -15.35
N GLY A 117 -30.41 -25.97 -15.10
CA GLY A 117 -29.68 -26.73 -16.13
C GLY A 117 -28.42 -26.01 -16.66
N ILE A 118 -27.91 -25.01 -15.93
CA ILE A 118 -26.75 -24.18 -16.31
C ILE A 118 -25.45 -24.79 -15.76
N ASP A 119 -24.35 -24.70 -16.54
CA ASP A 119 -23.02 -25.22 -16.19
C ASP A 119 -22.44 -24.56 -14.90
N PRO A 120 -22.21 -25.33 -13.83
CA PRO A 120 -21.73 -24.84 -12.54
C PRO A 120 -20.39 -24.10 -12.57
N LYS A 121 -19.54 -24.33 -13.60
CA LYS A 121 -18.19 -23.74 -13.67
C LYS A 121 -18.19 -22.23 -13.87
N LYS A 122 -19.25 -21.65 -14.47
CA LYS A 122 -19.36 -20.19 -14.67
C LYS A 122 -19.90 -19.46 -13.44
N GLU A 123 -20.75 -20.09 -12.62
CA GLU A 123 -21.28 -19.48 -11.39
C GLU A 123 -20.39 -19.70 -10.16
N LEU A 124 -19.54 -20.73 -10.11
CA LEU A 124 -18.52 -20.86 -9.06
C LEU A 124 -17.58 -19.62 -9.01
N GLN A 125 -17.43 -18.93 -10.15
CA GLN A 125 -16.71 -17.65 -10.27
C GLN A 125 -17.47 -16.47 -9.66
N PHE A 126 -18.80 -16.51 -9.65
CA PHE A 126 -19.67 -15.49 -9.08
C PHE A 126 -19.81 -15.67 -7.56
N ASP A 127 -19.96 -16.91 -7.11
CA ASP A 127 -20.14 -17.25 -5.70
C ASP A 127 -18.87 -17.08 -4.86
N LEU A 128 -17.70 -17.41 -5.41
CA LEU A 128 -16.41 -17.10 -4.77
C LEU A 128 -16.26 -15.59 -4.57
N VAL A 129 -16.75 -14.80 -5.52
CA VAL A 129 -16.62 -13.34 -5.46
C VAL A 129 -17.67 -12.70 -4.57
N ILE A 130 -18.88 -13.26 -4.47
CA ILE A 130 -19.85 -12.89 -3.42
C ILE A 130 -19.33 -13.28 -2.03
N ALA A 131 -18.69 -14.44 -1.89
CA ALA A 131 -18.05 -14.85 -0.64
C ALA A 131 -16.88 -13.90 -0.28
N LEU A 132 -16.08 -13.48 -1.25
CA LEU A 132 -15.02 -12.47 -1.08
C LEU A 132 -15.58 -11.07 -0.82
N ALA A 133 -16.73 -10.70 -1.39
CA ALA A 133 -17.43 -9.44 -1.11
C ALA A 133 -18.12 -9.44 0.26
N LYS A 134 -18.55 -10.61 0.75
CA LYS A 134 -19.06 -10.79 2.12
C LYS A 134 -17.91 -10.82 3.14
N LEU A 135 -16.80 -11.48 2.82
CA LEU A 135 -15.55 -11.40 3.59
C LEU A 135 -14.95 -10.00 3.57
N SER A 136 -15.07 -9.27 2.46
CA SER A 136 -14.71 -7.86 2.40
C SER A 136 -15.66 -7.05 3.26
N LYS A 137 -16.98 -7.32 3.29
CA LYS A 137 -17.93 -6.69 4.22
C LYS A 137 -17.59 -6.93 5.70
N TYR A 138 -17.07 -8.12 6.02
CA TYR A 138 -16.60 -8.47 7.36
C TYR A 138 -15.27 -7.77 7.70
N ARG A 139 -14.31 -7.74 6.77
CA ARG A 139 -13.08 -6.92 6.84
C ARG A 139 -13.40 -5.42 6.84
N ILE A 140 -14.48 -4.98 6.20
CA ILE A 140 -14.98 -3.60 6.14
C ILE A 140 -15.58 -3.23 7.51
N ARG A 141 -16.25 -4.15 8.22
CA ARG A 141 -16.66 -3.93 9.63
C ARG A 141 -15.46 -3.76 10.55
N GLU A 142 -14.40 -4.57 10.42
CA GLU A 142 -13.12 -4.32 11.11
C GLU A 142 -12.52 -2.95 10.74
N ARG A 143 -12.82 -2.41 9.54
CA ARG A 143 -12.25 -1.15 9.01
C ARG A 143 -13.08 0.12 9.26
N ILE A 144 -14.39 0.02 9.49
CA ILE A 144 -15.22 1.11 10.06
C ILE A 144 -14.89 1.28 11.55
N LEU A 145 -14.45 0.21 12.21
CA LEU A 145 -13.92 0.26 13.57
C LEU A 145 -12.56 0.97 13.62
N ILE A 146 -11.70 0.88 12.59
CA ILE A 146 -10.36 1.48 12.61
C ILE A 146 -10.36 2.97 12.98
N PRO A 147 -11.13 3.88 12.34
CA PRO A 147 -11.14 5.28 12.75
C PRO A 147 -11.55 5.48 14.20
N LYS A 148 -12.62 4.80 14.64
CA LYS A 148 -13.16 4.91 16.01
C LYS A 148 -12.19 4.35 17.05
N GLU A 149 -11.67 3.16 16.83
CA GLU A 149 -10.72 2.49 17.73
C GLU A 149 -9.39 3.26 17.78
N THR A 150 -8.95 3.84 16.65
CA THR A 150 -7.76 4.70 16.64
C THR A 150 -8.00 5.98 17.44
N ASP A 151 -9.16 6.62 17.27
CA ASP A 151 -9.52 7.80 18.07
C ASP A 151 -9.55 7.47 19.56
N MET A 152 -10.15 6.33 19.94
CA MET A 152 -10.17 5.86 21.32
C MET A 152 -8.76 5.59 21.85
N MET A 153 -7.93 4.88 21.09
CA MET A 153 -6.54 4.58 21.42
C MET A 153 -5.74 5.86 21.67
N ILE A 154 -5.84 6.85 20.78
CA ILE A 154 -5.12 8.12 20.90
C ILE A 154 -5.68 8.96 22.06
N GLU A 155 -6.99 8.94 22.32
CA GLU A 155 -7.60 9.59 23.48
C GLU A 155 -7.11 9.00 24.81
N HIS A 156 -7.00 7.67 24.91
CA HIS A 156 -6.42 7.02 26.09
C HIS A 156 -4.95 7.44 26.28
N ALA A 157 -4.16 7.39 25.21
CA ALA A 157 -2.74 7.78 25.24
C ALA A 157 -2.54 9.26 25.61
N LYS A 158 -3.37 10.16 25.07
CA LYS A 158 -3.35 11.61 25.38
C LYS A 158 -3.61 11.90 26.86
N ARG A 159 -4.32 11.00 27.57
CA ARG A 159 -4.60 11.10 29.01
C ARG A 159 -3.57 10.36 29.88
N GLY A 160 -2.52 9.81 29.27
CA GLY A 160 -1.52 8.99 29.97
C GLY A 160 -1.98 7.55 30.28
N ASN A 161 -3.16 7.14 29.83
CA ASN A 161 -3.71 5.80 30.07
C ASN A 161 -3.19 4.79 29.03
N PHE A 162 -1.88 4.55 29.01
CA PHE A 162 -1.25 3.72 27.98
C PHE A 162 -1.66 2.25 28.02
N ASN A 163 -2.04 1.70 29.19
CA ASN A 163 -2.51 0.31 29.27
C ASN A 163 -3.76 0.06 28.42
N GLU A 164 -4.72 0.98 28.44
CA GLU A 164 -5.93 0.89 27.60
C GLU A 164 -5.61 1.13 26.13
N ALA A 165 -4.72 2.08 25.82
CA ALA A 165 -4.26 2.31 24.44
C ALA A 165 -3.56 1.07 23.86
N LEU A 166 -2.68 0.43 24.63
CA LEU A 166 -1.98 -0.79 24.25
C LEU A 166 -2.91 -2.00 24.13
N LYS A 167 -3.98 -2.07 24.95
CA LYS A 167 -5.04 -3.08 24.80
C LYS A 167 -5.76 -2.96 23.46
N ILE A 168 -6.10 -1.74 23.05
CA ILE A 168 -6.68 -1.49 21.72
C ILE A 168 -5.67 -1.86 20.63
N LEU A 169 -4.41 -1.42 20.76
CA LEU A 169 -3.36 -1.72 19.79
C LEU A 169 -3.13 -3.23 19.62
N LYS A 170 -3.19 -4.00 20.71
CA LYS A 170 -3.06 -5.47 20.68
C LYS A 170 -4.18 -6.12 19.85
N ASN A 171 -5.39 -5.60 19.93
CA ASN A 171 -6.53 -6.08 19.14
C ASN A 171 -6.46 -5.62 17.67
N TYR A 172 -5.85 -4.45 17.42
CA TYR A 172 -5.79 -3.83 16.10
C TYR A 172 -4.36 -3.38 15.73
N PRO A 173 -3.38 -4.31 15.58
CA PRO A 173 -1.97 -3.94 15.45
C PRO A 173 -1.64 -3.13 14.18
N GLY A 174 -2.52 -3.10 13.18
CA GLY A 174 -2.34 -2.30 11.96
C GLY A 174 -2.50 -0.80 12.14
N ILE A 175 -3.12 -0.34 13.23
CA ILE A 175 -3.42 1.10 13.44
C ILE A 175 -2.29 1.88 14.11
N VAL A 176 -1.17 1.22 14.44
CA VAL A 176 -0.05 1.79 15.23
C VAL A 176 0.48 3.12 14.68
N ASN A 177 0.52 3.26 13.35
CA ASN A 177 1.00 4.47 12.66
C ASN A 177 -0.15 5.38 12.20
N TYR A 178 -1.42 4.99 12.39
CA TYR A 178 -2.53 5.80 11.91
C TYR A 178 -2.77 6.99 12.84
N ILE A 179 -2.82 8.16 12.23
CA ILE A 179 -3.19 9.40 12.90
C ILE A 179 -4.53 9.83 12.29
N PRO A 180 -5.60 10.03 13.07
CA PRO A 180 -6.89 10.50 12.55
C PRO A 180 -6.78 11.88 11.91
N ALA A 181 -7.65 12.19 10.94
CA ALA A 181 -7.59 13.45 10.18
C ALA A 181 -7.72 14.71 11.05
N HIS A 182 -8.36 14.62 12.22
CA HIS A 182 -8.54 15.73 13.15
C HIS A 182 -7.47 15.76 14.28
N ARG A 183 -6.43 14.92 14.18
CA ARG A 183 -5.34 14.82 15.16
C ARG A 183 -4.00 15.17 14.51
N ALA A 184 -3.12 15.78 15.29
CA ALA A 184 -1.74 16.03 14.90
C ALA A 184 -0.81 14.87 15.31
N TRP A 185 -1.13 14.16 16.39
CA TRP A 185 -0.23 13.22 17.05
C TRP A 185 -0.78 11.79 16.98
N GLY A 186 0.08 10.84 16.62
CA GLY A 186 -0.18 9.40 16.72
C GLY A 186 0.19 8.84 18.09
N LEU A 187 0.02 7.53 18.25
CA LEU A 187 0.25 6.84 19.52
C LEU A 187 1.70 7.00 20.03
N ILE A 188 2.69 6.82 19.15
CA ILE A 188 4.11 6.93 19.52
C ILE A 188 4.49 8.37 19.94
N HIS A 189 3.87 9.39 19.33
CA HIS A 189 4.07 10.78 19.73
C HIS A 189 3.52 11.05 21.13
N GLN A 190 2.32 10.53 21.45
CA GLN A 190 1.76 10.64 22.79
C GLN A 190 2.67 9.97 23.83
N ALA A 191 3.12 8.74 23.57
CA ALA A 191 4.01 8.02 24.49
C ALA A 191 5.34 8.75 24.71
N ALA A 192 5.91 9.34 23.64
CA ALA A 192 7.13 10.13 23.71
C ALA A 192 6.94 11.43 24.52
N TYR A 193 5.82 12.12 24.33
CA TYR A 193 5.51 13.34 25.08
C TYR A 193 5.44 13.09 26.59
N PHE A 194 4.83 11.97 26.99
CA PHE A 194 4.75 11.54 28.39
C PHE A 194 6.07 10.93 28.92
N ASN A 195 7.08 10.73 28.07
CA ASN A 195 8.32 10.00 28.39
C ASN A 195 8.05 8.61 29.00
N ASN A 196 6.99 7.94 28.54
CA ASN A 196 6.63 6.63 29.04
C ASN A 196 7.46 5.57 28.31
N TYR A 197 8.59 5.20 28.90
CA TYR A 197 9.53 4.22 28.34
C TYR A 197 8.85 2.88 28.02
N GLU A 198 8.10 2.33 28.96
CA GLU A 198 7.41 1.04 28.81
C GLU A 198 6.40 1.08 27.66
N ALA A 199 5.62 2.16 27.54
CA ALA A 199 4.69 2.31 26.43
C ALA A 199 5.41 2.41 25.09
N ILE A 200 6.50 3.17 24.99
CA ILE A 200 7.31 3.28 23.77
C ILE A 200 7.90 1.91 23.39
N GLU A 201 8.43 1.16 24.35
CA GLU A 201 8.97 -0.18 24.11
C GLU A 201 7.88 -1.11 23.55
N ASN A 202 6.70 -1.15 24.18
CA ASN A 202 5.57 -1.97 23.71
C ASN A 202 5.07 -1.55 22.31
N ILE A 203 5.06 -0.25 22.01
CA ILE A 203 4.69 0.27 20.70
C ILE A 203 5.71 -0.16 19.64
N LEU A 204 7.00 -0.02 19.93
CA LEU A 204 8.10 -0.34 19.01
C LEU A 204 8.27 -1.85 18.78
N GLN A 205 7.86 -2.69 19.74
CA GLN A 205 7.79 -4.15 19.55
C GLN A 205 6.74 -4.57 18.51
N ASN A 206 5.78 -3.71 18.15
CA ASN A 206 4.89 -3.97 17.03
C ASN A 206 5.70 -3.90 15.72
N PRO A 207 5.80 -4.98 14.93
CA PRO A 207 6.63 -5.01 13.72
C PRO A 207 6.20 -4.01 12.63
N LYS A 208 4.98 -3.46 12.76
CA LYS A 208 4.44 -2.44 11.85
C LYS A 208 4.68 -1.02 12.32
N CYS A 209 5.14 -0.81 13.55
CA CYS A 209 5.43 0.52 14.03
C CYS A 209 6.50 1.16 13.13
N ASP A 210 6.21 2.38 12.69
CA ASP A 210 7.21 3.23 12.06
C ASP A 210 7.82 4.16 13.12
N PRO A 211 9.08 3.93 13.52
CA PRO A 211 9.76 4.80 14.47
C PRO A 211 10.09 6.19 13.87
N PHE A 212 9.89 6.37 12.56
CA PHE A 212 10.04 7.65 11.84
C PHE A 212 8.73 8.41 11.66
N LEU A 213 7.61 7.91 12.21
CA LEU A 213 6.33 8.59 12.11
C LEU A 213 6.47 10.06 12.55
N ARG A 214 5.90 10.95 11.75
CA ARG A 214 5.93 12.41 11.95
C ARG A 214 4.56 12.93 12.33
N THR A 215 4.53 14.00 13.12
CA THR A 215 3.29 14.68 13.49
C THR A 215 2.73 15.49 12.33
N LYS A 216 1.41 15.51 12.19
CA LYS A 216 0.74 16.39 11.23
C LYS A 216 0.66 17.82 11.74
N LEU A 217 0.40 18.74 10.81
CA LEU A 217 -0.03 20.09 11.13
C LEU A 217 -1.26 20.10 12.05
N SER A 218 -1.11 20.67 13.25
CA SER A 218 -2.24 20.90 14.14
C SER A 218 -3.16 22.00 13.58
N ARG A 219 -4.47 21.82 13.76
CA ARG A 219 -5.48 22.85 13.37
C ARG A 219 -5.26 24.20 14.05
N ASP A 220 -4.64 24.21 15.24
CA ASP A 220 -4.33 25.42 15.99
C ASP A 220 -2.90 25.94 15.76
N GLY A 221 -2.12 25.30 14.89
CA GLY A 221 -0.75 25.71 14.54
C GLY A 221 0.27 25.58 15.68
N LYS A 222 -0.09 24.95 16.81
CA LYS A 222 0.79 24.84 17.99
C LYS A 222 1.79 23.70 17.91
N VAL A 223 1.49 22.68 17.10
CA VAL A 223 2.41 21.57 16.82
C VAL A 223 3.09 21.88 15.51
N GLU A 224 4.42 21.96 15.55
CA GLU A 224 5.22 22.01 14.33
C GLU A 224 5.04 20.69 13.56
N PRO A 225 4.49 20.73 12.33
CA PRO A 225 4.36 19.55 11.50
C PRO A 225 5.73 18.94 11.22
N GLY A 226 5.75 17.64 10.99
CA GLY A 226 6.98 16.92 10.68
C GLY A 226 7.80 16.49 11.90
N THR A 227 7.40 16.76 13.14
CA THR A 227 8.17 16.36 14.33
C THR A 227 8.04 14.86 14.60
N THR A 228 9.15 14.16 14.82
CA THR A 228 9.20 12.73 15.17
C THR A 228 9.01 12.48 16.67
N ALA A 229 8.66 11.26 17.05
CA ALA A 229 8.59 10.85 18.47
C ALA A 229 9.91 11.11 19.23
N ARG A 230 11.06 10.90 18.58
CA ARG A 230 12.40 11.16 19.16
C ARG A 230 12.60 12.64 19.50
N GLU A 231 12.16 13.53 18.62
CA GLU A 231 12.26 14.99 18.82
C GLU A 231 11.31 15.48 19.91
N ILE A 232 10.13 14.85 20.05
CA ILE A 232 9.15 15.15 21.09
C ILE A 232 9.61 14.69 22.48
N ALA A 233 10.28 13.55 22.58
CA ALA A 233 10.76 13.01 23.85
C ALA A 233 11.69 14.00 24.57
N LYS A 234 11.61 14.06 25.90
CA LYS A 234 12.50 14.86 26.75
C LYS A 234 13.53 13.97 27.46
N ASP A 235 13.11 12.78 27.85
CA ASP A 235 13.93 11.78 28.51
C ASP A 235 14.96 11.17 27.54
N VAL A 236 16.21 11.04 28.02
CA VAL A 236 17.33 10.55 27.22
C VAL A 236 17.18 9.07 26.88
N GLN A 237 16.70 8.25 27.82
CA GLN A 237 16.53 6.81 27.60
C GLN A 237 15.45 6.55 26.55
N VAL A 238 14.36 7.32 26.57
CA VAL A 238 13.31 7.24 25.54
C VAL A 238 13.86 7.61 24.16
N LYS A 239 14.68 8.67 24.06
CA LYS A 239 15.33 9.06 22.79
C LYS A 239 16.25 7.97 22.25
N GLU A 240 17.06 7.37 23.11
CA GLU A 240 17.98 6.28 22.75
C GLU A 240 17.21 5.05 22.27
N LEU A 241 16.12 4.68 22.96
CA LEU A 241 15.27 3.55 22.58
C LEU A 241 14.66 3.75 21.18
N ILE A 242 14.12 4.93 20.89
CA ILE A 242 13.57 5.26 19.57
C ILE A 242 14.69 5.26 18.52
N SER A 243 15.84 5.86 18.82
CA SER A 243 16.98 5.96 17.87
C SER A 243 17.49 4.58 17.46
N LYS A 244 17.60 3.64 18.42
CA LYS A 244 17.99 2.26 18.12
C LYS A 244 17.01 1.59 17.16
N HIS A 245 15.71 1.74 17.37
CA HIS A 245 14.70 1.17 16.47
C HIS A 245 14.69 1.86 15.09
N GLN A 246 14.98 3.16 15.03
CA GLN A 246 15.18 3.89 13.77
C GLN A 246 16.37 3.31 12.97
N GLU A 247 17.49 3.05 13.63
CA GLU A 247 18.67 2.41 13.02
C GLU A 247 18.36 0.99 12.53
N ASP A 248 17.75 0.16 13.37
CA ASP A 248 17.33 -1.21 13.02
C ASP A 248 16.38 -1.20 11.81
N LYS A 249 15.40 -0.28 11.80
CA LYS A 249 14.44 -0.12 10.69
C LYS A 249 15.13 0.36 9.42
N THR A 250 16.10 1.26 9.52
CA THR A 250 16.92 1.72 8.39
C THR A 250 17.70 0.57 7.78
N ILE A 251 18.32 -0.27 8.62
CA ILE A 251 19.04 -1.46 8.18
C ILE A 251 18.08 -2.46 7.51
N GLU A 252 16.90 -2.68 8.10
CA GLU A 252 15.85 -3.54 7.54
C GLU A 252 15.42 -3.04 6.15
N LEU A 253 15.10 -1.75 6.02
CA LEU A 253 14.69 -1.13 4.76
C LEU A 253 15.81 -1.18 3.70
N LYS A 254 17.07 -0.96 4.09
CA LYS A 254 18.22 -1.13 3.18
C LYS A 254 18.40 -2.58 2.72
N ARG A 255 18.08 -3.56 3.57
CA ARG A 255 18.18 -4.99 3.26
C ARG A 255 17.04 -5.48 2.39
N ARG A 256 15.84 -4.90 2.53
CA ARG A 256 14.67 -5.23 1.70
C ARG A 256 14.94 -4.81 0.25
N SER A 257 15.38 -5.76 -0.57
CA SER A 257 15.24 -5.61 -2.02
C SER A 257 13.76 -5.73 -2.36
N MET A 258 13.17 -4.68 -2.91
CA MET A 258 11.80 -4.75 -3.38
C MET A 258 11.72 -5.75 -4.51
N GLU A 259 10.90 -6.79 -4.33
CA GLU A 259 10.52 -7.65 -5.44
C GLU A 259 9.63 -6.86 -6.37
N THR A 260 10.11 -6.59 -7.58
CA THR A 260 9.35 -5.92 -8.64
C THR A 260 8.48 -6.90 -9.43
N LEU A 261 8.74 -8.20 -9.22
CA LEU A 261 8.05 -9.30 -9.88
C LEU A 261 7.17 -9.99 -8.86
N VAL A 262 5.86 -9.88 -9.07
CA VAL A 262 4.87 -10.70 -8.37
C VAL A 262 4.45 -11.80 -9.34
N LYS A 263 4.83 -13.05 -9.04
CA LYS A 263 4.39 -14.21 -9.83
C LYS A 263 2.88 -14.35 -9.67
N ILE A 264 2.18 -14.47 -10.79
CA ILE A 264 0.74 -14.72 -10.78
C ILE A 264 0.54 -16.23 -10.65
N ASP A 265 0.42 -16.73 -9.42
CA ASP A 265 0.06 -18.13 -9.17
C ASP A 265 -1.42 -18.41 -9.48
N SER A 266 -2.25 -17.36 -9.37
CA SER A 266 -3.61 -17.31 -9.92
C SER A 266 -3.97 -15.86 -10.27
N GLU A 267 -4.62 -15.61 -11.41
CA GLU A 267 -4.99 -14.25 -11.84
C GLU A 267 -5.87 -13.47 -10.84
N LYS A 268 -6.48 -14.18 -9.90
CA LYS A 268 -7.54 -13.68 -9.02
C LYS A 268 -7.00 -13.02 -7.75
N ASP A 269 -5.90 -13.52 -7.18
CA ASP A 269 -5.48 -13.10 -5.83
C ASP A 269 -4.91 -11.67 -5.79
N ILE A 270 -4.16 -11.28 -6.82
CA ILE A 270 -3.45 -9.98 -6.87
C ILE A 270 -4.41 -8.82 -7.22
N GLN A 271 -5.35 -9.07 -8.13
CA GLN A 271 -6.38 -8.09 -8.47
C GLN A 271 -7.28 -7.83 -7.27
N VAL A 272 -7.68 -8.88 -6.56
CA VAL A 272 -8.55 -8.77 -5.38
C VAL A 272 -7.88 -7.96 -4.28
N GLU A 273 -6.60 -8.19 -3.93
CA GLU A 273 -5.96 -7.41 -2.86
C GLU A 273 -5.73 -5.94 -3.25
N SER A 274 -5.37 -5.66 -4.52
CA SER A 274 -5.26 -4.28 -5.02
C SER A 274 -6.63 -3.57 -5.03
N ILE A 275 -7.66 -4.25 -5.56
CA ILE A 275 -9.06 -3.79 -5.53
C ILE A 275 -9.50 -3.54 -4.09
N LEU A 276 -9.20 -4.44 -3.15
CA LEU A 276 -9.59 -4.31 -1.74
C LEU A 276 -8.91 -3.10 -1.10
N LEU A 277 -7.61 -2.88 -1.36
CA LEU A 277 -6.89 -1.70 -0.90
C LEU A 277 -7.58 -0.41 -1.39
N MET A 278 -7.90 -0.34 -2.69
CA MET A 278 -8.55 0.81 -3.32
C MET A 278 -10.01 1.01 -2.88
N LEU A 279 -10.79 -0.08 -2.73
CA LEU A 279 -12.20 -0.05 -2.32
C LEU A 279 -12.40 0.49 -0.90
N ASN A 280 -11.53 0.11 0.04
CA ASN A 280 -11.65 0.60 1.43
C ASN A 280 -11.60 2.13 1.54
N CYS A 281 -10.88 2.76 0.62
CA CYS A 281 -10.68 4.20 0.62
C CYS A 281 -11.85 4.93 -0.05
N PHE A 282 -12.53 4.27 -0.98
CA PHE A 282 -13.71 4.80 -1.65
C PHE A 282 -14.98 4.75 -0.79
N GLU A 283 -15.15 3.73 0.07
CA GLU A 283 -16.34 3.65 0.93
C GLU A 283 -16.50 4.83 1.89
N ASN A 284 -15.39 5.38 2.39
CA ASN A 284 -15.42 6.47 3.34
C ASN A 284 -15.53 7.86 2.69
N VAL A 285 -15.28 7.97 1.38
CA VAL A 285 -14.98 9.26 0.75
C VAL A 285 -15.82 9.57 -0.50
N LEU A 286 -16.08 8.57 -1.35
CA LEU A 286 -16.76 8.79 -2.63
C LEU A 286 -17.90 7.80 -2.91
N TYR A 287 -18.37 7.07 -1.89
CA TYR A 287 -19.33 5.97 -2.05
C TYR A 287 -20.50 6.36 -2.96
N PRO A 288 -20.54 5.86 -4.20
CA PRO A 288 -21.78 5.83 -4.94
C PRO A 288 -22.68 4.88 -4.15
N LYS A 289 -23.71 5.42 -3.49
CA LYS A 289 -24.70 4.64 -2.71
C LYS A 289 -25.35 3.48 -3.49
N ASN A 290 -25.07 3.37 -4.79
CA ASN A 290 -25.59 2.38 -5.72
C ASN A 290 -24.54 1.42 -6.32
N LEU A 291 -23.28 1.40 -5.85
CA LEU A 291 -22.29 0.40 -6.31
C LEU A 291 -22.73 -1.05 -6.04
N GLN A 292 -23.67 -1.25 -5.10
CA GLN A 292 -24.21 -2.56 -4.73
C GLN A 292 -25.07 -3.22 -5.82
N SER A 293 -25.51 -2.51 -6.86
CA SER A 293 -26.47 -3.04 -7.85
C SER A 293 -25.87 -3.44 -9.20
N LYS A 294 -24.59 -3.17 -9.47
CA LYS A 294 -23.94 -3.58 -10.71
C LYS A 294 -22.72 -4.45 -10.42
N ALA A 295 -22.96 -5.75 -10.58
CA ALA A 295 -21.99 -6.82 -10.52
C ALA A 295 -20.93 -6.66 -11.61
N SER A 296 -19.93 -5.83 -11.36
CA SER A 296 -18.76 -5.78 -12.20
C SER A 296 -17.49 -5.82 -11.39
N LEU A 297 -17.20 -7.02 -10.91
CA LEU A 297 -16.09 -7.36 -10.02
C LEU A 297 -14.71 -7.38 -10.71
N LEU A 298 -14.65 -7.02 -11.99
CA LEU A 298 -13.39 -6.78 -12.68
C LEU A 298 -12.80 -5.44 -12.21
N TYR A 299 -11.53 -5.45 -11.82
CA TYR A 299 -10.78 -4.28 -11.37
C TYR A 299 -11.03 -3.04 -12.24
N SER A 300 -11.03 -3.25 -13.55
CA SER A 300 -11.24 -2.17 -14.50
C SER A 300 -12.60 -1.50 -14.41
N ASN A 301 -13.64 -2.27 -14.14
CA ASN A 301 -14.99 -1.75 -14.17
C ASN A 301 -15.27 -0.97 -12.88
N LEU A 302 -14.65 -1.38 -11.75
CA LEU A 302 -14.56 -0.53 -10.58
C LEU A 302 -13.87 0.81 -10.90
N MET A 303 -12.70 0.77 -11.58
CA MET A 303 -12.00 2.01 -11.97
C MET A 303 -12.86 2.86 -12.93
N LEU A 304 -13.69 2.24 -13.79
CA LEU A 304 -14.61 2.93 -14.67
C LEU A 304 -15.74 3.58 -13.86
N ASP A 305 -16.34 2.85 -12.93
CA ASP A 305 -17.40 3.39 -12.05
C ASP A 305 -16.88 4.57 -11.22
N ILE A 306 -15.64 4.49 -10.72
CA ILE A 306 -14.96 5.60 -10.05
C ILE A 306 -14.79 6.77 -11.01
N PHE A 307 -14.27 6.52 -12.21
CA PHE A 307 -14.06 7.56 -13.21
C PHE A 307 -15.38 8.24 -13.59
N ASP A 308 -16.42 7.48 -13.91
CA ASP A 308 -17.75 7.97 -14.28
C ASP A 308 -18.40 8.75 -13.13
N PHE A 309 -18.26 8.26 -11.89
CA PHE A 309 -18.75 8.96 -10.71
C PHE A 309 -18.12 10.35 -10.58
N ILE A 310 -16.79 10.43 -10.66
CA ILE A 310 -16.04 11.69 -10.58
C ILE A 310 -16.34 12.57 -11.82
N ASN A 311 -16.53 11.95 -12.98
CA ASN A 311 -16.78 12.64 -14.23
C ASN A 311 -18.24 13.15 -14.37
N THR A 312 -19.16 12.79 -13.47
CA THR A 312 -20.57 13.22 -13.53
C THR A 312 -20.81 14.55 -12.81
N GLY A 313 -21.27 15.57 -13.55
CA GLY A 313 -21.60 16.89 -12.99
C GLY A 313 -20.44 17.51 -12.21
N ASP A 314 -20.73 18.06 -11.03
CA ASP A 314 -19.75 18.72 -10.16
C ASP A 314 -19.12 17.76 -9.12
N ARG A 315 -19.31 16.44 -9.27
CA ARG A 315 -18.76 15.45 -8.33
C ARG A 315 -17.24 15.41 -8.30
N TRP A 316 -16.58 15.86 -9.36
CA TRP A 316 -15.12 16.04 -9.35
C TRP A 316 -14.68 17.08 -8.32
N GLU A 317 -15.50 18.05 -7.96
CA GLU A 317 -15.18 19.03 -6.91
C GLU A 317 -15.22 18.37 -5.53
N ILE A 318 -16.17 17.46 -5.31
CA ILE A 318 -16.24 16.63 -4.10
C ILE A 318 -14.99 15.74 -4.03
N GLY A 319 -14.69 15.02 -5.12
CA GLY A 319 -13.48 14.21 -5.25
C GLY A 319 -12.20 15.00 -4.98
N ARG A 320 -12.09 16.21 -5.54
CA ARG A 320 -10.97 17.12 -5.29
C ARG A 320 -10.87 17.50 -3.82
N LYS A 321 -11.95 17.98 -3.21
CA LYS A 321 -11.97 18.40 -1.80
C LYS A 321 -11.56 17.27 -0.88
N GLU A 322 -12.12 16.09 -1.10
CA GLU A 322 -11.84 14.95 -0.25
C GLU A 322 -10.42 14.41 -0.41
N ILE A 323 -9.92 14.31 -1.64
CA ILE A 323 -8.53 13.90 -1.88
C ILE A 323 -7.57 14.95 -1.32
N SER A 324 -7.88 16.25 -1.45
CA SER A 324 -7.12 17.31 -0.78
C SER A 324 -7.11 17.08 0.74
N LEU A 325 -8.26 16.81 1.37
CA LEU A 325 -8.34 16.54 2.80
C LEU A 325 -7.55 15.29 3.20
N GLN A 326 -7.59 14.23 2.40
CA GLN A 326 -6.83 13.02 2.66
C GLN A 326 -5.33 13.23 2.51
N LEU A 327 -4.88 13.88 1.44
CA LEU A 327 -3.47 14.22 1.24
C LEU A 327 -2.96 15.17 2.34
N GLN A 328 -3.78 16.11 2.79
CA GLN A 328 -3.50 16.92 3.99
C GLN A 328 -3.41 16.05 5.25
N SER A 329 -4.31 15.06 5.38
CA SER A 329 -4.32 14.16 6.53
C SER A 329 -3.22 13.12 6.53
N LEU A 330 -2.47 12.91 5.46
CA LEU A 330 -1.47 11.84 5.38
C LEU A 330 -0.07 12.28 5.73
N ASP A 331 0.11 13.49 6.24
CA ASP A 331 1.43 14.09 6.22
C ASP A 331 1.96 14.20 4.78
N ILE A 332 1.10 14.19 3.74
CA ILE A 332 1.53 14.45 2.35
C ILE A 332 1.50 15.94 2.06
N SER A 333 0.61 16.70 2.70
CA SER A 333 0.84 18.13 2.85
C SER A 333 2.11 18.41 3.60
N ASP A 334 2.54 17.54 4.53
CA ASP A 334 3.79 17.71 5.27
C ASP A 334 5.01 17.17 4.51
N ALA A 335 4.92 16.08 3.74
CA ALA A 335 5.91 15.66 2.75
C ALA A 335 6.11 16.75 1.67
N CYS A 336 5.02 17.39 1.26
CA CYS A 336 5.05 18.57 0.39
C CYS A 336 5.50 19.83 1.14
N PHE A 337 5.16 20.03 2.42
CA PHE A 337 5.55 21.17 3.28
C PHE A 337 7.05 21.14 3.54
N LEU A 338 7.54 20.01 4.02
CA LEU A 338 8.93 19.66 4.30
C LEU A 338 9.78 19.67 3.03
N ALA A 339 9.18 19.42 1.85
CA ALA A 339 9.84 19.58 0.56
C ALA A 339 9.79 20.99 -0.04
N THR A 340 8.92 21.88 0.44
CA THR A 340 8.70 23.21 -0.18
C THR A 340 8.86 24.39 0.77
N GLY A 341 9.03 24.14 2.07
CA GLY A 341 9.06 25.15 3.14
C GLY A 341 7.77 25.94 3.30
N LYS A 342 6.67 25.57 2.62
CA LYS A 342 5.39 26.28 2.65
C LYS A 342 4.26 25.29 2.78
N VAL A 343 3.30 25.60 3.66
CA VAL A 343 2.02 24.88 3.65
C VAL A 343 1.35 25.44 2.41
N ASP A 344 1.61 24.85 1.23
CA ASP A 344 0.70 25.04 0.10
C ASP A 344 -0.60 24.44 0.60
N GLY A 345 -1.42 25.30 1.23
CA GLY A 345 -2.61 24.97 2.01
C GLY A 345 -3.63 24.15 1.23
N ASP A 346 -3.38 23.95 -0.05
CA ASP A 346 -4.06 22.98 -0.86
C ASP A 346 -3.12 22.64 -2.03
N ILE A 347 -2.47 21.46 -1.95
CA ILE A 347 -1.64 20.87 -3.03
C ILE A 347 -2.40 20.89 -4.38
N LEU A 348 -3.74 20.93 -4.30
CA LEU A 348 -4.70 21.02 -5.40
C LEU A 348 -5.48 22.36 -5.45
N SER A 349 -5.15 23.42 -4.66
CA SER A 349 -5.89 24.72 -4.65
C SER A 349 -5.65 25.56 -5.86
N GLY A 350 -4.47 25.45 -6.46
CA GLY A 350 -4.18 26.08 -7.74
C GLY A 350 -5.01 25.49 -8.89
N VAL A 351 -5.82 24.47 -8.64
CA VAL A 351 -6.77 23.90 -9.60
C VAL A 351 -8.09 24.64 -9.47
N THR A 352 -8.28 25.70 -10.24
CA THR A 352 -9.41 26.61 -9.97
C THR A 352 -10.55 26.62 -10.98
N GLU A 353 -10.57 25.86 -12.08
CA GLU A 353 -11.69 26.06 -13.04
C GLU A 353 -12.23 24.82 -13.76
N THR A 354 -11.44 23.77 -13.99
CA THR A 354 -11.90 22.64 -14.82
C THR A 354 -11.45 21.28 -14.32
N LYS A 355 -12.28 20.26 -14.59
CA LYS A 355 -11.97 18.84 -14.41
C LYS A 355 -10.66 18.41 -15.07
N SER A 356 -10.35 18.97 -16.25
CA SER A 356 -9.10 18.69 -16.96
C SER A 356 -7.89 19.18 -16.17
N SER A 357 -7.96 20.38 -15.59
CA SER A 357 -6.91 20.92 -14.75
C SER A 357 -6.71 20.07 -13.49
N PHE A 358 -7.81 19.59 -12.91
CA PHE A 358 -7.78 18.67 -11.76
C PHE A 358 -7.03 17.37 -12.08
N TYR A 359 -7.38 16.69 -13.18
CA TYR A 359 -6.70 15.45 -13.57
C TYR A 359 -5.23 15.68 -13.92
N SER A 360 -4.90 16.78 -14.60
CA SER A 360 -3.50 17.15 -14.83
C SER A 360 -2.75 17.32 -13.51
N ARG A 361 -3.35 17.97 -12.52
CA ARG A 361 -2.70 18.20 -11.23
C ARG A 361 -2.46 16.92 -10.44
N VAL A 362 -3.39 15.96 -10.52
CA VAL A 362 -3.19 14.62 -9.94
C VAL A 362 -1.92 14.00 -10.52
N ILE A 363 -1.75 14.02 -11.84
CA ILE A 363 -0.54 13.50 -12.51
C ILE A 363 0.71 14.31 -12.14
N GLN A 364 0.63 15.64 -12.12
CA GLN A 364 1.75 16.49 -11.70
C GLN A 364 2.26 16.11 -10.32
N LEU A 365 1.34 15.88 -9.37
CA LEU A 365 1.70 15.46 -8.01
C LEU A 365 2.43 14.11 -7.98
N TYR A 366 2.03 13.17 -8.84
CA TYR A 366 2.72 11.89 -8.98
C TYR A 366 4.17 12.10 -9.45
N THR A 367 4.35 12.90 -10.51
CA THR A 367 5.66 13.15 -11.12
C THR A 367 6.54 14.13 -10.35
N ARG A 368 6.03 14.73 -9.26
CA ARG A 368 6.72 15.78 -8.54
C ARG A 368 7.90 15.23 -7.77
N GLU A 369 9.09 15.72 -8.10
CA GLU A 369 10.28 15.55 -7.27
C GLU A 369 10.22 16.55 -6.11
N CYS A 370 9.44 16.21 -5.09
CA CYS A 370 9.52 16.85 -3.80
C CYS A 370 10.48 16.04 -2.94
N SER A 371 11.65 16.60 -2.62
CA SER A 371 12.54 16.00 -1.63
C SER A 371 11.94 16.21 -0.24
N ILE A 372 11.36 15.17 0.36
CA ILE A 372 10.90 15.24 1.75
C ILE A 372 12.14 15.36 2.66
N ASN A 373 12.45 16.58 3.11
CA ASN A 373 13.55 16.94 4.01
C ASN A 373 14.98 16.64 3.50
N ASN A 374 15.92 17.49 3.88
CA ASN A 374 17.38 17.32 3.74
C ASN A 374 17.96 16.07 4.43
N SER A 375 17.15 15.07 4.78
CA SER A 375 17.62 13.74 5.10
C SER A 375 17.91 12.99 3.80
N ASP A 376 18.99 12.21 3.76
CA ASP A 376 19.35 11.29 2.65
C ASP A 376 18.25 10.27 2.26
N TYR A 377 17.10 10.31 2.95
CA TYR A 377 15.89 9.53 2.73
C TYR A 377 14.73 10.40 2.22
N SER A 378 14.97 11.27 1.25
CA SER A 378 13.88 12.00 0.59
C SER A 378 13.02 11.04 -0.26
N SER A 379 12.01 10.41 0.34
CA SER A 379 11.09 9.54 -0.39
C SER A 379 10.19 10.40 -1.26
N LYS A 380 10.45 10.43 -2.57
CA LYS A 380 9.56 11.09 -3.53
C LYS A 380 8.15 10.51 -3.40
N PHE A 381 7.10 11.32 -3.60
CA PHE A 381 5.71 10.88 -3.39
C PHE A 381 5.35 9.62 -4.20
N TYR A 382 5.78 9.53 -5.46
CA TYR A 382 5.60 8.32 -6.26
C TYR A 382 6.29 7.08 -5.64
N THR A 383 7.41 7.26 -4.93
CA THR A 383 8.10 6.16 -4.24
C THR A 383 7.23 5.63 -3.12
N ALA A 384 6.65 6.50 -2.29
CA ALA A 384 5.74 6.08 -1.22
C ALA A 384 4.50 5.37 -1.76
N LEU A 385 3.86 5.94 -2.79
CA LEU A 385 2.71 5.34 -3.45
C LEU A 385 3.04 3.97 -4.04
N ASN A 386 4.09 3.88 -4.86
CA ASN A 386 4.49 2.63 -5.49
C ASN A 386 4.96 1.58 -4.48
N PHE A 387 5.61 2.00 -3.40
CA PHE A 387 5.99 1.13 -2.30
C PHE A 387 4.77 0.53 -1.62
N SER A 388 3.74 1.33 -1.33
CA SER A 388 2.47 0.86 -0.78
C SER A 388 1.84 -0.24 -1.66
N PHE A 389 1.80 -0.07 -2.98
CA PHE A 389 1.30 -1.12 -3.88
C PHE A 389 2.15 -2.40 -3.84
N LEU A 390 3.48 -2.28 -3.75
CA LEU A 390 4.38 -3.43 -3.73
C LEU A 390 4.31 -4.21 -2.40
N THR A 391 4.20 -3.52 -1.25
CA THR A 391 4.13 -4.18 0.05
C THR A 391 2.88 -5.05 0.17
N HIS A 392 1.74 -4.59 -0.35
CA HIS A 392 0.49 -5.37 -0.34
C HIS A 392 0.48 -6.55 -1.31
N GLY A 393 1.32 -6.53 -2.35
CA GLY A 393 1.50 -7.66 -3.25
C GLY A 393 2.25 -8.85 -2.67
N CYS A 394 3.14 -8.62 -1.70
CA CYS A 394 4.18 -9.56 -1.31
C CYS A 394 3.88 -10.36 -0.03
N LYS A 395 2.62 -10.73 0.20
CA LYS A 395 2.03 -11.43 1.38
C LYS A 395 1.37 -10.49 2.38
N ALA A 396 0.04 -10.51 2.40
CA ALA A 396 -0.88 -10.09 3.48
C ALA A 396 -0.29 -9.14 4.53
N SER A 397 0.23 -7.99 4.11
CA SER A 397 0.48 -6.88 5.02
C SER A 397 -0.86 -6.30 5.44
N PHE A 398 -0.96 -5.89 6.70
CA PHE A 398 -2.12 -5.13 7.14
C PHE A 398 -2.00 -3.74 6.51
N ILE A 399 -3.12 -3.22 6.02
CA ILE A 399 -3.22 -1.86 5.50
C ILE A 399 -2.82 -0.90 6.62
N THR A 400 -1.79 -0.10 6.37
CA THR A 400 -1.33 0.95 7.29
C THR A 400 -2.17 2.21 7.12
N GLY A 401 -2.02 3.15 8.06
CA GLY A 401 -2.64 4.46 7.94
C GLY A 401 -2.21 5.23 6.68
N GLU A 402 -0.94 5.11 6.29
CA GLU A 402 -0.37 5.71 5.08
C GLU A 402 -0.99 5.09 3.82
N ASP A 403 -1.09 3.76 3.80
CA ASP A 403 -1.72 3.04 2.68
C ASP A 403 -3.17 3.49 2.47
N LEU A 404 -3.93 3.65 3.55
CA LEU A 404 -5.33 4.10 3.49
C LEU A 404 -5.47 5.47 2.84
N GLY A 405 -4.55 6.39 3.11
CA GLY A 405 -4.69 7.69 2.48
C GLY A 405 -4.06 7.75 1.08
N LEU A 406 -3.00 7.00 0.81
CA LEU A 406 -2.41 6.91 -0.53
C LEU A 406 -3.33 6.19 -1.51
N ALA A 407 -4.12 5.24 -1.05
CA ALA A 407 -4.94 4.40 -1.90
C ALA A 407 -6.09 5.15 -2.60
N ALA A 408 -6.68 6.18 -1.99
CA ALA A 408 -7.68 7.01 -2.68
C ALA A 408 -7.06 7.78 -3.85
N TYR A 409 -5.88 8.36 -3.62
CA TYR A 409 -5.09 9.00 -4.67
C TYR A 409 -4.69 7.99 -5.74
N GLY A 410 -4.20 6.81 -5.35
CA GLY A 410 -3.80 5.73 -6.27
C GLY A 410 -4.97 5.30 -7.15
N ALA A 411 -6.15 5.05 -6.58
CA ALA A 411 -7.34 4.70 -7.34
C ALA A 411 -7.79 5.83 -8.29
N LEU A 412 -7.71 7.10 -7.88
CA LEU A 412 -7.99 8.21 -8.79
C LEU A 412 -6.98 8.27 -9.94
N LEU A 413 -5.68 8.23 -9.64
CA LEU A 413 -4.62 8.25 -10.65
C LEU A 413 -4.81 7.10 -11.63
N ASN A 414 -5.11 5.91 -11.13
CA ASN A 414 -5.34 4.74 -11.97
C ASN A 414 -6.57 4.89 -12.86
N SER A 415 -7.67 5.41 -12.31
CA SER A 415 -8.89 5.71 -13.07
C SER A 415 -8.64 6.75 -14.17
N ILE A 416 -7.86 7.79 -13.88
CA ILE A 416 -7.44 8.81 -14.86
C ILE A 416 -6.62 8.16 -15.97
N LEU A 417 -5.59 7.37 -15.64
CA LEU A 417 -4.73 6.73 -16.64
C LEU A 417 -5.51 5.74 -17.53
N MET A 418 -6.53 5.07 -17.00
CA MET A 418 -7.32 4.09 -17.76
C MET A 418 -8.38 4.73 -18.65
N TYR A 419 -9.00 5.84 -18.22
CA TYR A 419 -10.24 6.34 -18.84
C TYR A 419 -10.22 7.81 -19.28
N TRP A 420 -9.22 8.60 -18.89
CA TRP A 420 -9.16 9.99 -19.32
C TRP A 420 -8.73 10.09 -20.79
N GLY A 421 -9.69 10.29 -21.69
CA GLY A 421 -9.46 10.31 -23.15
C GLY A 421 -8.49 11.38 -23.69
N LYS A 422 -8.01 12.31 -22.85
CA LYS A 422 -6.92 13.24 -23.23
C LYS A 422 -5.53 12.60 -23.18
N LEU A 423 -5.38 11.51 -22.42
CA LEU A 423 -4.13 10.78 -22.33
C LEU A 423 -4.03 9.80 -23.50
N ILE A 424 -3.10 10.05 -24.40
CA ILE A 424 -2.93 9.27 -25.62
C ILE A 424 -2.07 8.03 -25.27
N PRO A 425 -2.57 6.81 -25.51
CA PRO A 425 -1.74 5.61 -25.38
C PRO A 425 -0.71 5.56 -26.51
N THR A 426 0.49 5.07 -26.21
CA THR A 426 1.46 4.73 -27.27
C THR A 426 1.27 3.29 -27.73
N ARG A 427 1.55 3.04 -29.01
CA ARG A 427 1.73 1.71 -29.59
C ARG A 427 3.19 1.37 -29.85
N GLU A 428 4.07 2.36 -29.69
CA GLU A 428 5.50 2.18 -29.86
C GLU A 428 6.09 1.50 -28.62
N PRO A 429 7.20 0.77 -28.79
CA PRO A 429 7.92 0.24 -27.65
C PRO A 429 8.38 1.35 -26.71
N THR A 430 8.22 1.15 -25.41
CA THR A 430 8.81 2.04 -24.40
C THR A 430 9.89 1.32 -23.61
N TYR A 431 10.70 2.09 -22.89
CA TYR A 431 11.91 1.62 -22.23
C TYR A 431 11.96 2.11 -20.79
N ARG A 432 12.42 1.25 -19.88
CA ARG A 432 12.64 1.60 -18.47
C ARG A 432 13.93 0.99 -17.95
N GLY A 433 14.78 1.82 -17.37
CA GLY A 433 15.92 1.37 -16.57
C GLY A 433 15.53 1.12 -15.12
N MET A 434 15.99 0.02 -14.53
CA MET A 434 15.79 -0.28 -13.10
C MET A 434 17.03 -0.91 -12.48
N SER A 435 17.26 -0.64 -11.20
CA SER A 435 18.30 -1.29 -10.41
C SER A 435 17.75 -2.55 -9.75
N LEU A 436 18.12 -3.71 -10.28
CA LEU A 436 17.83 -5.02 -9.71
C LEU A 436 19.13 -5.78 -9.39
N LYS A 437 19.12 -6.57 -8.31
CA LYS A 437 20.17 -7.55 -8.05
C LYS A 437 20.08 -8.70 -9.05
N GLU A 438 21.20 -9.38 -9.29
CA GLU A 438 21.27 -10.52 -10.21
C GLU A 438 20.24 -11.63 -9.87
N GLU A 439 20.15 -11.97 -8.58
CA GLU A 439 19.14 -12.90 -8.02
C GLU A 439 17.68 -12.50 -8.31
N GLN A 440 17.41 -11.21 -8.52
CA GLN A 440 16.07 -10.72 -8.87
C GLN A 440 15.83 -10.79 -10.38
N ILE A 441 16.85 -10.54 -11.19
CA ILE A 441 16.80 -10.67 -12.65
C ILE A 441 16.58 -12.13 -13.04
N GLU A 442 17.15 -13.07 -12.30
CA GLU A 442 16.97 -14.51 -12.50
C GLU A 442 15.54 -15.01 -12.28
N LYS A 443 14.69 -14.25 -11.58
CA LYS A 443 13.27 -14.60 -11.37
C LYS A 443 12.38 -14.36 -12.59
N TYR A 444 12.90 -13.68 -13.61
CA TYR A 444 12.19 -13.45 -14.87
C TYR A 444 12.44 -14.62 -15.82
N GLU A 445 11.37 -15.25 -16.28
CA GLU A 445 11.42 -16.40 -17.18
C GLU A 445 10.62 -16.11 -18.46
N VAL A 446 11.13 -16.50 -19.63
CA VAL A 446 10.40 -16.32 -20.90
C VAL A 446 9.09 -17.11 -20.86
N GLY A 447 8.01 -16.48 -21.33
CA GLY A 447 6.65 -17.02 -21.29
C GLY A 447 5.91 -16.74 -19.99
N GLN A 448 6.60 -16.29 -18.93
CA GLN A 448 6.00 -16.02 -17.63
C GLN A 448 5.09 -14.77 -17.66
N PRO A 449 3.84 -14.86 -17.18
CA PRO A 449 3.01 -13.69 -16.93
C PRO A 449 3.43 -13.04 -15.61
N ILE A 450 3.51 -11.72 -15.61
CA ILE A 450 3.81 -10.91 -14.43
C ILE A 450 2.83 -9.75 -14.32
N THR A 451 2.55 -9.32 -13.10
CA THR A 451 1.81 -8.09 -12.83
C THR A 451 2.74 -7.09 -12.17
N TRP A 452 2.79 -5.88 -12.72
CA TRP A 452 3.41 -4.75 -12.04
C TRP A 452 2.36 -4.02 -11.22
N LEU A 453 2.41 -4.19 -9.90
CA LEU A 453 1.45 -3.60 -8.97
C LEU A 453 1.59 -2.09 -8.84
N CYS A 454 2.78 -1.56 -9.09
CA CYS A 454 3.04 -0.13 -9.02
C CYS A 454 2.75 0.58 -10.35
N PHE A 455 2.58 1.91 -10.28
CA PHE A 455 2.59 2.75 -11.46
C PHE A 455 3.99 2.73 -12.06
N SER A 456 4.07 2.36 -13.33
CA SER A 456 5.36 2.11 -13.97
C SER A 456 5.63 3.15 -15.03
N SER A 457 6.73 3.87 -14.86
CA SER A 457 7.15 4.94 -15.77
C SER A 457 8.11 4.40 -16.83
N SER A 458 8.02 4.91 -18.05
CA SER A 458 8.85 4.53 -19.19
C SER A 458 9.03 5.71 -20.14
N SER A 459 9.98 5.59 -21.06
CA SER A 459 10.26 6.60 -22.09
C SER A 459 10.28 5.97 -23.48
N LEU A 460 10.04 6.75 -24.53
CA LEU A 460 10.33 6.33 -25.91
C LEU A 460 11.84 6.36 -26.21
N HIS A 461 12.62 7.06 -25.39
CA HIS A 461 14.06 7.22 -25.59
C HIS A 461 14.83 6.07 -24.95
N HIS A 462 15.17 5.05 -25.74
CA HIS A 462 15.96 3.89 -25.29
C HIS A 462 17.26 4.31 -24.59
N GLY A 463 18.00 5.27 -25.14
CA GLY A 463 19.25 5.76 -24.54
C GLY A 463 19.05 6.36 -23.15
N MET A 464 17.92 7.02 -22.90
CA MET A 464 17.58 7.56 -21.58
C MET A 464 17.32 6.43 -20.59
N ALA A 465 16.61 5.36 -20.98
CA ALA A 465 16.40 4.22 -20.10
C ALA A 465 17.69 3.45 -19.78
N GLU A 466 18.66 3.43 -20.70
CA GLU A 466 19.93 2.73 -20.50
C GLU A 466 20.81 3.39 -19.45
N THR A 467 20.72 4.71 -19.24
CA THR A 467 21.50 5.40 -18.20
C THR A 467 21.07 5.06 -16.77
N PHE A 468 19.87 4.47 -16.58
CA PHE A 468 19.33 4.19 -15.25
C PHE A 468 19.40 2.71 -14.88
N GLY A 469 20.03 2.40 -13.75
CA GLY A 469 19.99 1.08 -13.12
C GLY A 469 20.71 -0.05 -13.87
N SER A 470 20.56 -1.27 -13.38
CA SER A 470 21.31 -2.47 -13.80
C SER A 470 20.59 -3.35 -14.83
N VAL A 471 19.31 -3.10 -15.14
CA VAL A 471 18.54 -3.83 -16.16
C VAL A 471 17.68 -2.87 -16.98
N THR A 472 17.52 -3.14 -18.28
CA THR A 472 16.62 -2.39 -19.16
C THR A 472 15.41 -3.24 -19.53
N PHE A 473 14.22 -2.74 -19.23
CA PHE A 473 12.95 -3.30 -19.66
C PHE A 473 12.51 -2.65 -20.97
N ILE A 474 12.03 -3.48 -21.90
CA ILE A 474 11.53 -3.09 -23.21
C ILE A 474 10.08 -3.56 -23.29
N PHE A 475 9.15 -2.63 -23.29
CA PHE A 475 7.72 -2.93 -23.31
C PHE A 475 7.19 -2.83 -24.72
N ASP A 476 6.59 -3.91 -25.22
CA ASP A 476 5.81 -3.90 -26.44
C ASP A 476 4.36 -3.50 -26.13
N ASN A 477 3.98 -2.33 -26.64
CA ASN A 477 2.66 -1.71 -26.48
C ASN A 477 1.74 -1.91 -27.70
N SER A 478 2.05 -2.86 -28.58
CA SER A 478 1.25 -3.12 -29.78
C SER A 478 -0.20 -3.53 -29.46
N HIS A 479 -0.43 -4.17 -28.31
CA HIS A 479 -1.75 -4.59 -27.85
C HIS A 479 -2.59 -3.39 -27.37
N GLN A 480 -3.80 -3.28 -27.90
CA GLN A 480 -4.74 -2.24 -27.49
C GLN A 480 -5.44 -2.63 -26.19
N THR A 481 -5.04 -1.99 -25.09
CA THR A 481 -5.66 -2.18 -23.79
C THR A 481 -5.68 -0.88 -23.00
N LYS A 482 -6.64 -0.75 -22.07
CA LYS A 482 -6.70 0.36 -21.11
C LYS A 482 -5.45 0.46 -20.24
N TYR A 483 -4.73 -0.65 -20.05
CA TYR A 483 -3.45 -0.73 -19.33
C TYR A 483 -2.24 -0.24 -20.15
N ALA A 484 -2.42 0.14 -21.41
CA ALA A 484 -1.33 0.68 -22.22
C ALA A 484 -0.76 1.96 -21.62
N ALA A 485 0.57 2.12 -21.74
CA ALA A 485 1.29 3.29 -21.28
C ALA A 485 0.67 4.56 -21.86
N LYS A 486 0.37 5.53 -21.01
CA LYS A 486 -0.21 6.81 -21.40
C LYS A 486 0.87 7.88 -21.43
N SER A 487 0.92 8.67 -22.50
CA SER A 487 1.75 9.87 -22.49
C SER A 487 1.22 10.82 -21.43
N ILE A 488 2.06 11.14 -20.45
CA ILE A 488 1.74 12.12 -19.41
C ILE A 488 2.52 13.42 -19.57
N LYS A 489 3.24 13.59 -20.69
CA LYS A 489 4.05 14.78 -21.02
C LYS A 489 3.36 16.11 -20.70
N GLN A 490 2.10 16.27 -21.10
CA GLN A 490 1.36 17.54 -20.92
C GLN A 490 0.91 17.79 -19.47
N ALA A 491 0.89 16.75 -18.65
CA ALA A 491 0.43 16.77 -17.27
C ALA A 491 1.55 16.47 -16.26
N SER A 492 2.76 16.16 -16.72
CA SER A 492 3.92 15.95 -15.85
C SER A 492 4.50 17.28 -15.39
N GLN A 493 5.13 17.29 -14.22
CA GLN A 493 5.97 18.40 -13.79
C GLN A 493 7.22 18.56 -14.67
N PHE A 494 7.66 17.47 -15.31
CA PHE A 494 8.86 17.42 -16.15
C PHE A 494 8.47 17.01 -17.58
N PRO A 495 7.84 17.92 -18.36
CA PRO A 495 7.40 17.61 -19.72
C PRO A 495 8.55 17.23 -20.68
N GLY A 496 9.80 17.59 -20.34
CA GLY A 496 11.00 17.25 -21.11
C GLY A 496 11.38 15.76 -21.06
N GLU A 497 10.90 15.01 -20.06
CA GLU A 497 11.20 13.57 -19.93
C GLU A 497 10.38 12.71 -20.91
N GLU A 498 9.34 13.30 -21.51
CA GLU A 498 8.42 12.62 -22.42
C GLU A 498 7.89 11.30 -21.85
N GLU A 499 7.54 11.37 -20.56
CA GLU A 499 7.19 10.21 -19.76
C GLU A 499 5.89 9.52 -20.22
N PHE A 500 5.95 8.19 -20.22
CA PHE A 500 4.82 7.29 -20.42
C PHE A 500 4.56 6.49 -19.15
N LEU A 501 3.35 6.60 -18.61
CA LEU A 501 2.97 5.98 -17.35
C LEU A 501 1.98 4.83 -17.58
N TYR A 502 2.33 3.65 -17.09
CA TYR A 502 1.43 2.49 -17.02
C TYR A 502 0.56 2.59 -15.76
N PRO A 503 -0.75 2.29 -15.86
CA PRO A 503 -1.61 2.07 -14.70
C PRO A 503 -1.06 0.97 -13.77
N SER A 504 -1.34 1.10 -12.48
CA SER A 504 -1.11 0.04 -11.50
C SER A 504 -1.86 -1.23 -11.91
N GLY A 505 -1.18 -2.37 -11.79
CA GLY A 505 -1.70 -3.68 -12.20
C GLY A 505 -1.50 -3.97 -13.68
N ALA A 506 -0.68 -3.22 -14.43
CA ALA A 506 -0.37 -3.60 -15.80
C ALA A 506 0.24 -5.03 -15.85
N LYS A 507 -0.32 -5.88 -16.71
CA LYS A 507 0.10 -7.27 -16.92
C LYS A 507 1.02 -7.35 -18.12
N PHE A 508 2.09 -8.12 -17.98
CA PHE A 508 3.03 -8.35 -19.06
C PHE A 508 3.41 -9.82 -19.14
N ARG A 509 3.67 -10.30 -20.35
CA ARG A 509 4.34 -11.58 -20.59
C ARG A 509 5.78 -11.32 -21.00
N ILE A 510 6.72 -12.00 -20.34
CA ILE A 510 8.12 -11.92 -20.74
C ILE A 510 8.30 -12.65 -22.07
N THR A 511 8.74 -11.95 -23.11
CA THR A 511 8.89 -12.52 -24.46
C THR A 511 10.32 -12.86 -24.81
N LYS A 512 11.29 -12.16 -24.22
CA LYS A 512 12.72 -12.36 -24.47
C LYS A 512 13.55 -11.87 -23.29
N ILE A 513 14.65 -12.55 -23.01
CA ILE A 513 15.67 -12.09 -22.05
C ILE A 513 17.03 -12.17 -22.76
N MET A 514 17.83 -11.11 -22.67
CA MET A 514 19.22 -11.10 -23.14
C MET A 514 20.16 -10.76 -21.99
N LYS A 515 21.16 -11.62 -21.78
CA LYS A 515 22.22 -11.47 -20.78
C LYS A 515 23.58 -11.66 -21.47
N ASN A 516 24.05 -10.63 -22.15
CA ASN A 516 25.36 -10.66 -22.79
C ASN A 516 26.44 -10.24 -21.78
N LYS A 517 27.61 -10.88 -21.82
CA LYS A 517 28.71 -10.56 -20.90
C LYS A 517 29.20 -9.13 -21.14
N GLY A 518 29.20 -8.31 -20.07
CA GLY A 518 29.62 -6.91 -20.15
C GLY A 518 28.55 -5.95 -20.66
N GLU A 519 27.37 -6.44 -21.01
CA GLU A 519 26.22 -5.62 -21.35
C GLU A 519 25.17 -5.65 -20.25
N LYS A 520 24.43 -4.56 -20.15
CA LYS A 520 23.26 -4.47 -19.26
C LYS A 520 22.20 -5.48 -19.71
N PRO A 521 21.70 -6.37 -18.82
CA PRO A 521 20.61 -7.28 -19.15
C PRO A 521 19.40 -6.54 -19.71
N LYS A 522 18.76 -7.16 -20.70
CA LYS A 522 17.55 -6.63 -21.36
C LYS A 522 16.41 -7.63 -21.26
N ILE A 523 15.23 -7.16 -20.84
CA ILE A 523 14.02 -7.97 -20.66
C ILE A 523 12.93 -7.37 -21.53
N TRP A 524 12.46 -8.12 -22.53
CA TRP A 524 11.33 -7.74 -23.37
C TRP A 524 10.05 -8.30 -22.79
N MET A 525 9.02 -7.47 -22.80
CA MET A 525 7.74 -7.76 -22.19
C MET A 525 6.65 -7.30 -23.12
N SER A 526 5.69 -8.17 -23.44
CA SER A 526 4.50 -7.78 -24.21
C SER A 526 3.35 -7.54 -23.25
N LEU A 527 2.69 -6.40 -23.41
CA LEU A 527 1.53 -6.03 -22.61
C LEU A 527 0.36 -6.99 -22.89
N GLU A 528 -0.27 -7.51 -21.84
CA GLU A 528 -1.40 -8.45 -21.98
C GLU A 528 -2.76 -7.78 -21.76
N GLU A 529 -3.79 -8.36 -22.38
CA GLU A 529 -5.19 -8.06 -22.05
C GLU A 529 -5.64 -8.86 -20.81
N TYR A 530 -6.67 -8.36 -20.15
CA TYR A 530 -7.27 -8.95 -18.95
C TYR A 530 -8.44 -9.86 -19.26
#